data_AF-A0A397FTT8-F1
#
_entry.id   AF-A0A397FTT8-F1
#
_cell.length_a   1.000
_cell.length_b   1.000
_cell.length_c   1.000
_cell.angle_alpha   90.00
_cell.angle_beta   90.00
_cell.angle_gamma   90.00
#
_symmetry.space_group_name_H-M   'P 1'
#
loop_
_entity.id
_entity.type
_entity.pdbx_description
1 polymer ?
#
loop_
_entity_poly.entity_id
_entity_poly.type
_entity_poly.pdbx_seq_one_letter_code
_entity_poly.pdbx_strand_id
1 'polypeptide(L)'
;MGTVGSYQRGIVVDMLPFLAFDPKRLQKDKVLTHKMLTVAGVHNVLSTWLTTFGFDQLRLLFDRLGYMRFLVASDAVYFGNYPLLDALHTSFTLSSFRGNFLDLAALANDLEMVRYLHELGHNGCTTAAMDAAAKCGNVNMVEYLDTHRSEGCTAHGLALATIHGHTAVARYLQDKGLAKYEKNWLMAALQRMRTRQN
;
A
#
# COMPACT_ATOMS: atom_id res chain seq x y z
N MET A 1 40.85 -17.31 9.02
CA MET A 1 40.66 -16.75 10.38
C MET A 1 39.17 -16.78 10.67
N GLY A 2 38.74 -17.72 11.52
CA GLY A 2 37.35 -17.92 11.85
C GLY A 2 36.91 -16.92 12.92
N THR A 3 36.01 -16.01 12.56
CA THR A 3 35.40 -15.08 13.49
C THR A 3 34.22 -15.76 14.14
N VAL A 4 34.37 -16.04 15.44
CA VAL A 4 33.41 -16.68 16.32
C VAL A 4 32.08 -15.93 16.28
N GLY A 5 31.07 -16.57 15.69
CA GLY A 5 29.69 -16.08 15.70
C GLY A 5 29.15 -16.12 17.12
N SER A 6 28.95 -14.95 17.73
CA SER A 6 28.27 -14.84 19.00
C SER A 6 26.78 -15.12 18.79
N TYR A 7 26.41 -16.35 19.15
CA TYR A 7 25.05 -16.86 19.21
C TYR A 7 24.20 -15.99 20.16
N GLN A 8 23.33 -15.16 19.59
CA GLN A 8 22.17 -14.61 20.31
C GLN A 8 20.88 -15.20 19.73
N ARG A 9 20.33 -16.21 20.43
CA ARG A 9 18.94 -16.70 20.33
C ARG A 9 18.34 -16.76 18.92
N GLY A 10 18.89 -17.61 18.05
CA GLY A 10 18.17 -18.10 16.86
C GLY A 10 17.84 -17.05 15.78
N ILE A 11 18.36 -15.83 15.90
CA ILE A 11 18.29 -14.80 14.87
C ILE A 11 19.67 -14.72 14.23
N VAL A 12 19.72 -14.92 12.92
CA VAL A 12 20.97 -14.86 12.14
C VAL A 12 21.41 -13.39 12.05
N VAL A 13 22.73 -13.13 12.04
CA VAL A 13 23.32 -11.78 12.15
C VAL A 13 22.80 -10.82 11.06
N ASP A 14 22.49 -11.36 9.89
CA ASP A 14 21.89 -10.66 8.76
C ASP A 14 20.48 -10.10 9.02
N MET A 15 19.76 -10.61 10.03
CA MET A 15 18.40 -10.17 10.37
C MET A 15 18.33 -9.13 11.49
N LEU A 16 19.47 -8.80 12.11
CA LEU A 16 19.55 -7.78 13.16
C LEU A 16 18.98 -6.42 12.75
N PRO A 17 19.17 -5.92 11.50
CA PRO A 17 18.59 -4.64 11.09
C PRO A 17 17.06 -4.61 11.20
N PHE A 18 16.39 -5.74 11.00
CA PHE A 18 14.93 -5.83 11.03
C PHE A 18 14.32 -5.84 12.43
N LEU A 19 15.15 -6.04 13.47
CA LEU A 19 14.70 -5.92 14.86
C LEU A 19 14.32 -4.48 15.23
N ALA A 20 14.81 -3.48 14.48
CA ALA A 20 14.36 -2.10 14.62
C ALA A 20 12.86 -1.93 14.32
N PHE A 21 12.28 -2.84 13.51
CA PHE A 21 10.88 -2.81 13.11
C PHE A 21 9.98 -3.73 13.95
N ASP A 22 10.49 -4.32 15.04
CA ASP A 22 9.70 -5.18 15.92
C ASP A 22 8.56 -4.38 16.57
N PRO A 23 7.28 -4.76 16.33
CA PRO A 23 6.13 -4.06 16.89
C PRO A 23 6.19 -3.89 18.42
N LYS A 24 6.76 -4.86 19.14
CA LYS A 24 6.89 -4.80 20.60
C LYS A 24 7.90 -3.75 21.07
N ARG A 25 8.91 -3.45 20.25
CA ARG A 25 9.91 -2.42 20.54
C ARG A 25 9.39 -1.04 20.20
N LEU A 26 8.66 -0.92 19.09
CA LEU A 26 8.06 0.33 18.63
C LEU A 26 7.00 0.85 19.61
N GLN A 27 6.20 -0.04 20.21
CA GLN A 27 5.23 0.34 21.25
C GLN A 27 5.85 1.04 22.46
N LYS A 28 7.15 0.87 22.72
CA LYS A 28 7.85 1.47 23.87
C LYS A 28 8.45 2.85 23.59
N ASP A 29 8.64 3.23 22.33
CA ASP A 29 9.31 4.49 21.97
C ASP A 29 8.59 5.22 20.82
N LYS A 30 7.70 6.15 21.20
CA LYS A 30 6.83 6.89 20.27
C LYS A 30 7.61 7.80 19.31
N VAL A 31 8.83 8.24 19.64
CA VAL A 31 9.63 9.14 18.81
C VAL A 31 10.42 8.36 17.76
N LEU A 32 11.03 7.23 18.14
CA LEU A 32 11.69 6.32 17.17
C LEU A 32 10.69 5.74 16.16
N THR A 33 9.45 5.49 16.60
CA THR A 33 8.36 4.97 15.77
C THR A 33 8.13 5.81 14.51
N HIS A 34 8.21 7.14 14.61
CA HIS A 34 7.84 8.03 13.50
C HIS A 34 8.95 8.21 12.44
N LYS A 35 10.21 7.89 12.78
CA LYS A 35 11.37 8.05 11.87
C LYS A 35 11.80 6.73 11.23
N MET A 36 11.72 5.62 11.98
CA MET A 36 12.14 4.28 11.50
C MET A 36 11.06 3.54 10.71
N LEU A 37 9.76 3.71 11.04
CA LEU A 37 8.66 3.11 10.26
C LEU A 37 8.26 3.95 9.05
N THR A 38 9.09 4.90 8.63
CA THR A 38 8.86 5.57 7.35
C THR A 38 9.00 4.53 6.24
N VAL A 39 8.20 4.68 5.20
CA VAL A 39 8.24 3.79 4.02
C VAL A 39 9.67 3.73 3.46
N ALA A 40 10.38 4.86 3.41
CA ALA A 40 11.79 4.93 3.00
C ALA A 40 12.76 4.23 3.97
N GLY A 41 12.50 4.27 5.28
CA GLY A 41 13.37 3.65 6.29
C GLY A 41 13.39 2.12 6.16
N VAL A 42 12.21 1.52 6.02
CA VAL A 42 12.07 0.07 5.78
C VAL A 42 12.68 -0.30 4.44
N HIS A 43 12.38 0.47 3.38
CA HIS A 43 12.90 0.24 2.03
C HIS A 43 14.42 0.19 1.97
N ASN A 44 15.10 1.15 2.59
CA ASN A 44 16.57 1.22 2.55
C ASN A 44 17.22 0.00 3.20
N VAL A 45 16.68 -0.45 4.34
CA VAL A 45 17.20 -1.65 5.03
C VAL A 45 16.89 -2.90 4.21
N LEU A 46 15.67 -3.02 3.70
CA LEU A 46 15.22 -4.19 2.95
C LEU A 46 15.96 -4.31 1.61
N SER A 47 16.06 -3.24 0.83
CA SER A 47 16.77 -3.23 -0.45
C SER A 47 18.23 -3.63 -0.29
N THR A 48 18.96 -3.04 0.68
CA THR A 48 20.35 -3.39 0.98
C THR A 48 20.50 -4.87 1.35
N TRP A 49 19.56 -5.40 2.13
CA TRP A 49 19.56 -6.80 2.52
C TRP A 49 19.27 -7.73 1.32
N LEU A 50 18.25 -7.42 0.50
CA LEU A 50 17.90 -8.21 -0.69
C LEU A 50 19.02 -8.20 -1.74
N THR A 51 19.75 -7.09 -1.92
CA THR A 51 20.91 -7.05 -2.82
C THR A 51 22.06 -7.93 -2.33
N THR A 52 22.17 -8.12 -1.02
CA THR A 52 23.26 -8.91 -0.42
C THR A 52 22.93 -10.41 -0.37
N PHE A 53 21.69 -10.76 -0.05
CA PHE A 53 21.29 -12.13 0.28
C PHE A 53 20.32 -12.78 -0.72
N GLY A 54 19.74 -11.99 -1.62
CA GLY A 54 18.76 -12.47 -2.60
C GLY A 54 17.40 -12.84 -1.99
N PHE A 55 16.52 -13.40 -2.82
CA PHE A 55 15.14 -13.74 -2.43
C PHE A 55 15.04 -15.09 -1.71
N ASP A 56 16.03 -15.98 -1.85
CA ASP A 56 16.03 -17.31 -1.23
C ASP A 56 15.96 -17.25 0.31
N GLN A 57 16.51 -16.18 0.89
CA GLN A 57 16.52 -15.98 2.35
C GLN A 57 15.19 -15.46 2.91
N LEU A 58 14.21 -15.11 2.07
CA LEU A 58 12.89 -14.63 2.52
C LEU A 58 12.18 -15.67 3.40
N ARG A 59 12.34 -16.96 3.10
CA ARG A 59 11.74 -18.03 3.91
C ARG A 59 12.29 -18.02 5.32
N LEU A 60 13.61 -17.96 5.46
CA LEU A 60 14.26 -17.90 6.77
C LEU A 60 13.86 -16.61 7.51
N LEU A 61 13.82 -15.48 6.80
CA LEU A 61 13.39 -14.20 7.37
C LEU A 61 11.98 -14.30 7.95
N PHE A 62 11.04 -14.89 7.22
CA PHE A 62 9.65 -15.01 7.66
C PHE A 62 9.44 -16.05 8.75
N ASP A 63 10.21 -17.14 8.75
CA ASP A 63 10.16 -18.15 9.80
C ASP A 63 10.67 -17.61 11.13
N ARG A 64 11.64 -16.68 11.11
CA ARG A 64 12.20 -16.04 12.31
C ARG A 64 11.46 -14.77 12.72
N LEU A 65 11.05 -13.95 11.75
CA LEU A 65 10.44 -12.64 11.93
C LEU A 65 9.14 -12.54 11.13
N GLY A 66 8.10 -13.24 11.58
CA GLY A 66 6.82 -13.32 10.86
C GLY A 66 6.16 -11.97 10.53
N TYR A 67 6.41 -10.92 11.33
CA TYR A 67 5.92 -9.56 11.06
C TYR A 67 6.52 -8.94 9.79
N MET A 68 7.68 -9.43 9.34
CA MET A 68 8.33 -8.95 8.12
C MET A 68 7.55 -9.32 6.86
N ARG A 69 6.68 -10.34 6.88
CA ARG A 69 5.84 -10.69 5.71
C ARG A 69 5.06 -9.50 5.19
N PHE A 70 4.39 -8.80 6.11
CA PHE A 70 3.60 -7.61 5.78
C PHE A 70 4.50 -6.47 5.30
N LEU A 71 5.62 -6.22 5.99
CA LEU A 71 6.52 -5.10 5.65
C LEU A 71 7.19 -5.29 4.28
N VAL A 72 7.70 -6.49 3.99
CA VAL A 72 8.33 -6.82 2.71
C VAL A 72 7.32 -6.71 1.57
N ALA A 73 6.12 -7.27 1.73
CA ALA A 73 5.08 -7.16 0.70
C ALA A 73 4.62 -5.70 0.51
N SER A 74 4.42 -4.95 1.61
CA SER A 74 4.02 -3.54 1.52
C SER A 74 5.09 -2.68 0.82
N ASP A 75 6.36 -2.91 1.14
CA ASP A 75 7.48 -2.24 0.48
C ASP A 75 7.49 -2.54 -1.03
N ALA A 76 7.38 -3.82 -1.38
CA ALA A 76 7.37 -4.25 -2.77
C ALA A 76 6.20 -3.62 -3.57
N VAL A 77 5.01 -3.54 -2.98
CA VAL A 77 3.84 -2.91 -3.59
C VAL A 77 4.04 -1.41 -3.75
N TYR A 78 4.46 -0.71 -2.70
CA TYR A 78 4.57 0.75 -2.72
C TYR A 78 5.65 1.25 -3.69
N PHE A 79 6.76 0.52 -3.82
CA PHE A 79 7.87 0.88 -4.70
C PHE A 79 7.83 0.20 -6.08
N GLY A 80 6.79 -0.58 -6.39
CA GLY A 80 6.65 -1.20 -7.71
C GLY A 80 7.64 -2.34 -7.99
N ASN A 81 8.06 -3.09 -6.96
CA ASN A 81 9.03 -4.18 -7.11
C ASN A 81 8.35 -5.50 -7.50
N TYR A 82 7.96 -5.61 -8.77
CA TYR A 82 7.34 -6.81 -9.34
C TYR A 82 8.18 -8.10 -9.14
N PRO A 83 9.51 -8.12 -9.36
CA PRO A 83 10.31 -9.34 -9.15
C PRO A 83 10.22 -9.88 -7.71
N LEU A 84 10.18 -8.99 -6.72
CA LEU A 84 9.99 -9.39 -5.33
C LEU A 84 8.57 -9.92 -5.09
N LEU A 85 7.55 -9.32 -5.69
CA LEU A 85 6.18 -9.81 -5.60
C LEU A 85 6.00 -11.19 -6.27
N ASP A 86 6.62 -11.42 -7.42
CA ASP A 86 6.62 -12.72 -8.09
C ASP A 86 7.28 -13.79 -7.22
N ALA A 87 8.41 -13.46 -6.57
CA ALA A 87 9.10 -14.35 -5.64
C ALA A 87 8.26 -14.67 -4.41
N LEU A 88 7.58 -13.66 -3.84
CA LEU A 88 6.65 -13.82 -2.72
C LEU A 88 5.45 -14.68 -3.11
N HIS A 89 4.87 -14.45 -4.30
CA HIS A 89 3.73 -15.20 -4.79
C HIS A 89 4.09 -16.68 -5.01
N THR A 90 5.21 -16.93 -5.67
CA THR A 90 5.72 -18.30 -5.94
C THR A 90 6.01 -19.06 -4.66
N SER A 91 6.62 -18.41 -3.66
CA SER A 91 7.10 -19.10 -2.45
C SER A 91 6.06 -19.20 -1.34
N PHE A 92 5.13 -18.23 -1.25
CA PHE A 92 4.26 -18.08 -0.09
C PHE A 92 2.79 -17.81 -0.44
N THR A 93 2.43 -17.75 -1.73
CA THR A 93 1.08 -17.40 -2.20
C THR A 93 0.65 -16.01 -1.70
N LEU A 94 0.98 -14.96 -2.46
CA LEU A 94 0.80 -13.56 -2.05
C LEU A 94 -0.66 -13.23 -1.68
N SER A 95 -1.65 -13.85 -2.33
CA SER A 95 -3.08 -13.68 -2.02
C SER A 95 -3.46 -14.14 -0.59
N SER A 96 -2.63 -14.94 0.07
CA SER A 96 -2.82 -15.36 1.47
C SER A 96 -2.32 -14.33 2.50
N PHE A 97 -1.56 -13.32 2.05
CA PHE A 97 -0.98 -12.33 2.95
C PHE A 97 -2.09 -11.43 3.47
N ARG A 98 -2.03 -11.10 4.77
CA ARG A 98 -2.94 -10.14 5.37
C ARG A 98 -2.41 -8.74 5.09
N GLY A 99 -3.24 -7.90 4.50
CA GLY A 99 -2.94 -6.50 4.22
C GLY A 99 -3.89 -5.97 3.15
N ASN A 100 -4.08 -4.65 3.09
CA ASN A 100 -4.88 -4.04 2.02
C ASN A 100 -3.96 -3.54 0.90
N PHE A 101 -3.29 -4.47 0.20
CA PHE A 101 -2.28 -4.10 -0.78
C PHE A 101 -2.84 -3.37 -1.99
N LEU A 102 -4.11 -3.56 -2.37
CA LEU A 102 -4.73 -2.74 -3.41
C LEU A 102 -4.91 -1.29 -2.96
N ASP A 103 -5.22 -1.05 -1.67
CA ASP A 103 -5.28 0.31 -1.11
C ASP A 103 -3.90 0.98 -1.17
N LEU A 104 -2.84 0.21 -0.87
CA LEU A 104 -1.47 0.72 -0.89
C LEU A 104 -1.00 1.04 -2.31
N ALA A 105 -1.31 0.19 -3.29
CA ALA A 105 -1.02 0.43 -4.70
C ALA A 105 -1.79 1.67 -5.22
N ALA A 106 -3.06 1.80 -4.86
CA ALA A 106 -3.87 2.98 -5.20
C ALA A 106 -3.34 4.26 -4.55
N LEU A 107 -2.84 4.18 -3.30
CA LEU A 107 -2.18 5.29 -2.62
C LEU A 107 -0.89 5.73 -3.34
N ALA A 108 -0.13 4.78 -3.88
CA ALA A 108 1.02 5.05 -4.75
C ALA A 108 0.61 5.56 -6.15
N ASN A 109 -0.69 5.64 -6.44
CA ASN A 109 -1.27 6.01 -7.73
C ASN A 109 -0.80 5.10 -8.90
N ASP A 110 -0.52 3.83 -8.59
CA ASP A 110 -0.06 2.82 -9.57
C ASP A 110 -1.22 1.89 -9.98
N LEU A 111 -1.84 2.19 -11.12
CA LEU A 111 -2.95 1.38 -11.66
C LEU A 111 -2.49 -0.01 -12.10
N GLU A 112 -1.28 -0.13 -12.63
CA GLU A 112 -0.79 -1.43 -13.11
C GLU A 112 -0.51 -2.36 -11.93
N MET A 113 0.00 -1.84 -10.81
CA MET A 113 0.15 -2.61 -9.59
C MET A 113 -1.20 -3.05 -9.01
N VAL A 114 -2.23 -2.18 -9.07
CA VAL A 114 -3.60 -2.55 -8.67
C VAL A 114 -4.13 -3.70 -9.53
N ARG A 115 -3.96 -3.64 -10.86
CA ARG A 115 -4.34 -4.71 -11.79
C ARG A 115 -3.61 -6.01 -11.49
N TYR A 116 -2.29 -5.93 -11.37
CA TYR A 116 -1.42 -7.07 -11.08
C TYR A 116 -1.84 -7.78 -9.78
N LEU A 117 -2.03 -7.04 -8.67
CA LEU A 117 -2.48 -7.63 -7.41
C LEU A 117 -3.89 -8.24 -7.51
N HIS A 118 -4.79 -7.60 -8.25
CA HIS A 118 -6.13 -8.12 -8.49
C HIS A 118 -6.10 -9.44 -9.29
N GLU A 119 -5.31 -9.50 -10.35
CA GLU A 119 -5.13 -10.69 -11.21
C GLU A 119 -4.48 -11.86 -10.45
N LEU A 120 -3.60 -11.57 -9.49
CA LEU A 120 -3.07 -12.56 -8.55
C LEU A 120 -4.09 -13.05 -7.51
N GLY A 121 -5.33 -12.53 -7.54
CA GLY A 121 -6.41 -12.91 -6.63
C GLY A 121 -6.28 -12.31 -5.23
N HIS A 122 -5.52 -11.23 -5.06
CA HIS A 122 -5.41 -10.57 -3.76
C HIS A 122 -6.71 -9.80 -3.46
N ASN A 123 -7.29 -10.06 -2.28
CA ASN A 123 -8.62 -9.55 -1.91
C ASN A 123 -8.60 -8.33 -0.97
N GLY A 124 -7.44 -7.97 -0.42
CA GLY A 124 -7.28 -6.85 0.49
C GLY A 124 -7.41 -5.49 -0.21
N CYS A 125 -8.64 -5.00 -0.25
CA CYS A 125 -9.05 -3.71 -0.78
C CYS A 125 -10.18 -3.17 0.11
N THR A 126 -10.21 -1.85 0.28
CA THR A 126 -11.25 -1.13 1.02
C THR A 126 -11.67 0.11 0.24
N THR A 127 -12.56 0.92 0.80
CA THR A 127 -12.91 2.21 0.21
C THR A 127 -11.71 3.16 0.10
N ALA A 128 -10.63 2.91 0.85
CA ALA A 128 -9.42 3.71 0.79
C ALA A 128 -8.75 3.68 -0.60
N ALA A 129 -8.85 2.57 -1.35
CA ALA A 129 -8.34 2.50 -2.71
C ALA A 129 -9.02 3.52 -3.64
N MET A 130 -10.36 3.56 -3.63
CA MET A 130 -11.12 4.48 -4.49
C MET A 130 -11.00 5.92 -4.00
N ASP A 131 -10.93 6.15 -2.68
CA ASP A 131 -10.67 7.48 -2.11
C ASP A 131 -9.30 8.02 -2.53
N ALA A 132 -8.26 7.17 -2.53
CA ALA A 132 -6.92 7.54 -2.99
C ALA A 132 -6.89 7.84 -4.49
N ALA A 133 -7.51 6.98 -5.31
CA ALA A 133 -7.66 7.20 -6.75
C ALA A 133 -8.37 8.54 -7.03
N ALA A 134 -9.40 8.86 -6.24
CA ALA A 134 -10.15 10.10 -6.36
C ALA A 134 -9.34 11.34 -5.95
N LYS A 135 -8.57 11.23 -4.87
CA LYS A 135 -7.62 12.27 -4.44
C LYS A 135 -6.57 12.56 -5.51
N CYS A 136 -6.07 11.53 -6.19
CA CYS A 136 -5.06 11.65 -7.24
C CYS A 136 -5.64 12.08 -8.60
N GLY A 137 -6.97 12.11 -8.75
CA GLY A 137 -7.64 12.45 -10.01
C GLY A 137 -7.50 11.36 -11.08
N ASN A 138 -7.17 10.13 -10.69
CA ASN A 138 -6.92 9.04 -11.61
C ASN A 138 -8.24 8.36 -12.02
N VAL A 139 -8.88 8.90 -13.07
CA VAL A 139 -10.17 8.41 -13.59
C VAL A 139 -10.09 6.93 -13.98
N ASN A 140 -9.02 6.51 -14.66
CA ASN A 140 -8.85 5.12 -15.10
C ASN A 140 -8.80 4.14 -13.92
N MET A 141 -8.17 4.53 -12.81
CA MET A 141 -8.14 3.72 -11.60
C MET A 141 -9.50 3.67 -10.91
N VAL A 142 -10.22 4.79 -10.87
CA VAL A 142 -11.60 4.81 -10.33
C VAL A 142 -12.51 3.90 -11.14
N GLU A 143 -12.45 3.97 -12.48
CA GLU A 143 -13.22 3.10 -13.37
C GLU A 143 -12.86 1.62 -13.20
N TYR A 144 -11.57 1.30 -13.08
CA TYR A 144 -11.12 -0.06 -12.85
C TYR A 144 -11.63 -0.61 -11.51
N LEU A 145 -11.49 0.18 -10.44
CA LEU A 145 -11.97 -0.22 -9.11
C LEU A 145 -13.50 -0.34 -9.07
N ASP A 146 -14.26 0.54 -9.72
CA ASP A 146 -15.73 0.43 -9.82
C ASP A 146 -16.17 -0.86 -10.53
N THR A 147 -15.45 -1.24 -11.59
CA THR A 147 -15.82 -2.40 -12.41
C THR A 147 -15.42 -3.74 -11.80
N HIS A 148 -14.36 -3.79 -10.98
CA HIS A 148 -13.79 -5.04 -10.47
C HIS A 148 -13.96 -5.22 -8.95
N ARG A 149 -14.36 -4.18 -8.22
CA ARG A 149 -14.50 -4.17 -6.75
C ARG A 149 -15.89 -3.65 -6.34
N SER A 150 -16.28 -3.90 -5.10
CA SER A 150 -17.62 -3.58 -4.57
C SER A 150 -17.60 -2.60 -3.40
N GLU A 151 -16.41 -2.25 -2.91
CA GLU A 151 -16.20 -1.44 -1.71
C GLU A 151 -16.68 0.00 -1.93
N GLY A 152 -16.49 0.52 -3.14
CA GLY A 152 -16.94 1.86 -3.55
C GLY A 152 -16.09 2.99 -2.98
N CYS A 153 -16.63 4.20 -3.03
CA CYS A 153 -15.99 5.44 -2.61
C CYS A 153 -16.68 6.02 -1.37
N THR A 154 -15.94 6.67 -0.49
CA THR A 154 -16.55 7.38 0.63
C THR A 154 -16.89 8.82 0.28
N ALA A 155 -17.63 9.48 1.17
CA ALA A 155 -17.84 10.92 1.08
C ALA A 155 -16.52 11.70 1.00
N HIS A 156 -15.46 11.18 1.63
CA HIS A 156 -14.14 11.79 1.68
C HIS A 156 -13.42 11.77 0.32
N GLY A 157 -13.45 10.64 -0.41
CA GLY A 157 -12.80 10.51 -1.71
C GLY A 157 -13.26 11.55 -2.73
N LEU A 158 -14.56 11.75 -2.86
CA LEU A 158 -15.09 12.79 -3.75
C LEU A 158 -14.82 14.21 -3.25
N ALA A 159 -14.82 14.42 -1.93
CA ALA A 159 -14.48 15.72 -1.36
C ALA A 159 -13.04 16.08 -1.74
N LEU A 160 -12.11 15.13 -1.64
CA LEU A 160 -10.75 15.27 -2.12
C LEU A 160 -10.70 15.54 -3.62
N ALA A 161 -11.40 14.76 -4.45
CA ALA A 161 -11.48 15.00 -5.90
C ALA A 161 -11.97 16.42 -6.22
N THR A 162 -12.96 16.92 -5.48
CA THR A 162 -13.53 18.27 -5.65
C THR A 162 -12.56 19.35 -5.19
N ILE A 163 -11.93 19.20 -4.01
CA ILE A 163 -10.95 20.14 -3.46
C ILE A 163 -9.75 20.29 -4.39
N HIS A 164 -9.29 19.18 -4.97
CA HIS A 164 -8.17 19.15 -5.91
C HIS A 164 -8.57 19.49 -7.36
N GLY A 165 -9.85 19.76 -7.64
CA GLY A 165 -10.33 20.16 -8.97
C GLY A 165 -10.42 19.03 -9.99
N HIS A 166 -10.42 17.78 -9.56
CA HIS A 166 -10.54 16.58 -10.39
C HIS A 166 -12.00 16.35 -10.83
N THR A 167 -12.49 17.25 -11.67
CA THR A 167 -13.89 17.31 -12.13
C THR A 167 -14.36 16.03 -12.81
N ALA A 168 -13.51 15.35 -13.58
CA ALA A 168 -13.84 14.10 -14.26
C ALA A 168 -14.14 12.97 -13.27
N VAL A 169 -13.28 12.78 -12.26
CA VAL A 169 -13.53 11.81 -11.19
C VAL A 169 -14.77 12.19 -10.39
N ALA A 170 -14.91 13.47 -10.04
CA ALA A 170 -16.02 13.91 -9.22
C ALA A 170 -17.38 13.66 -9.90
N ARG A 171 -17.45 13.89 -11.21
CA ARG A 171 -18.62 13.57 -12.03
C ARG A 171 -18.85 12.06 -12.09
N TYR A 172 -17.82 11.27 -12.35
CA TYR A 172 -17.93 9.82 -12.42
C TYR A 172 -18.52 9.21 -11.13
N LEU A 173 -17.96 9.60 -9.97
CA LEU A 173 -18.41 9.11 -8.67
C LEU A 173 -19.86 9.51 -8.36
N GLN A 174 -20.27 10.70 -8.81
CA GLN A 174 -21.63 11.19 -8.65
C GLN A 174 -22.61 10.44 -9.55
N ASP A 175 -22.30 10.31 -10.84
CA ASP A 175 -23.17 9.68 -11.84
C ASP A 175 -23.45 8.21 -11.49
N LYS A 176 -22.46 7.52 -10.92
CA LYS A 176 -22.58 6.14 -10.45
C LYS A 176 -23.20 6.00 -9.06
N GLY A 177 -23.40 7.10 -8.33
CA GLY A 177 -23.90 7.07 -6.95
C GLY A 177 -22.97 6.33 -5.97
N LEU A 178 -21.67 6.25 -6.28
CA LEU A 178 -20.72 5.41 -5.54
C LEU A 178 -20.37 5.97 -4.17
N ALA A 179 -20.47 7.29 -4.03
CA ALA A 179 -20.17 7.93 -2.78
C ALA A 179 -21.46 8.19 -1.99
N LYS A 180 -21.53 7.60 -0.80
CA LYS A 180 -22.65 7.73 0.13
C LYS A 180 -22.64 9.14 0.70
N TYR A 181 -23.60 9.98 0.29
CA TYR A 181 -23.79 11.34 0.82
C TYR A 181 -25.08 11.49 1.58
N GLU A 182 -25.04 12.32 2.63
CA GLU A 182 -26.26 12.81 3.28
C GLU A 182 -26.68 14.23 2.87
N LYS A 183 -25.83 15.11 2.28
CA LYS A 183 -26.21 16.54 2.08
C LYS A 183 -25.62 17.30 0.88
N ASN A 184 -26.46 18.23 0.36
CA ASN A 184 -26.43 19.13 -0.80
C ASN A 184 -25.18 20.00 -1.10
N TRP A 185 -24.07 19.93 -0.36
CA TRP A 185 -22.94 20.86 -0.56
C TRP A 185 -22.13 20.59 -1.84
N LEU A 186 -22.13 19.33 -2.30
CA LEU A 186 -21.36 18.89 -3.46
C LEU A 186 -21.85 19.53 -4.77
N MET A 187 -23.17 19.64 -4.96
CA MET A 187 -23.76 20.27 -6.16
C MET A 187 -23.30 21.72 -6.29
N ALA A 188 -23.26 22.46 -5.17
CA ALA A 188 -22.77 23.83 -5.12
C ALA A 188 -21.25 23.91 -5.43
N ALA A 189 -20.46 22.95 -4.95
CA ALA A 189 -19.02 22.88 -5.23
C ALA A 189 -18.74 22.60 -6.71
N LEU A 190 -19.47 21.66 -7.33
CA LEU A 190 -19.36 21.34 -8.76
C LEU A 190 -19.79 22.50 -9.65
N GLN A 191 -20.87 23.19 -9.30
CA GLN A 191 -21.33 24.36 -10.04
C GLN A 191 -20.28 25.48 -10.02
N ARG A 192 -19.61 25.70 -8.88
CA ARG A 192 -18.48 26.64 -8.76
C ARG A 192 -17.26 26.23 -9.59
N MET A 193 -16.97 24.92 -9.69
CA MET A 193 -15.88 24.43 -10.54
C MET A 193 -16.19 24.63 -12.03
N ARG A 194 -17.43 24.39 -12.47
CA ARG A 194 -17.87 24.64 -13.86
C ARG A 194 -17.74 26.10 -14.25
N THR A 195 -18.04 27.03 -13.34
CA THR A 195 -17.89 28.48 -13.59
C THR A 195 -16.45 28.98 -13.55
N ARG A 196 -15.49 28.19 -13.03
CA ARG A 196 -14.06 28.55 -13.01
C ARG A 196 -13.29 28.11 -14.26
N GLN A 197 -13.85 27.21 -15.06
CA GLN A 197 -13.22 26.69 -16.29
C GLN A 197 -13.70 27.39 -17.57
N ASN A 198 -14.68 28.30 -17.47
CA ASN A 198 -15.16 29.19 -18.53
C ASN A 198 -14.64 30.61 -18.29
#